data_AF-A0A3R6IK22-F1
#
_entry.id   AF-A0A3R6IK22-F1
#
_cell.length_a   1.000
_cell.length_b   1.000
_cell.length_c   1.000
_cell.angle_alpha   90.00
_cell.angle_beta   90.00
_cell.angle_gamma   90.00
#
_symmetry.space_group_name_H-M   'P 1'
#
loop_
_entity.id
_entity.type
_entity.pdbx_description
1 polymer ?
#
loop_
_entity_poly.entity_id
_entity_poly.type
_entity_poly.pdbx_seq_one_letter_code
_entity_poly.pdbx_strand_id
1 'polypeptide(L)'
;MVKSVNTNKVEMDKKAAAAVVFENPEFGKIRTLTDENGEPLFCAKDVCDVLGYKKSRNAVNQLVNPLDALKQGAWVVTGIKKDGTDAKRFQQMIYVSESGFYALVLGSKLSTAVKFKNWVTADVLPQIRKTGGYIPVQQGESDEETIRHAEEILRATLKEKENLLKKQRLQIEQQKKLIGEQDTEIRRLNDVVDEQVVRIAKNGDNIIQLENQVGNLLP
;
A
#
# COMPACT_ATOMS: atom_id res chain seq x y z
N MET A 1 -22.58 0.01 38.57
CA MET A 1 -23.06 0.54 37.28
C MET A 1 -21.83 1.03 36.51
N VAL A 2 -21.10 0.10 35.90
CA VAL A 2 -19.83 0.36 35.20
C VAL A 2 -20.19 0.66 33.74
N LYS A 3 -20.05 1.91 33.31
CA LYS A 3 -20.23 2.28 31.91
C LYS A 3 -18.98 1.85 31.14
N SER A 4 -19.10 0.78 30.35
CA SER A 4 -18.04 0.34 29.45
C SER A 4 -17.82 1.39 28.36
N VAL A 5 -16.58 1.85 28.27
CA VAL A 5 -16.10 2.76 27.23
C VAL A 5 -16.26 2.11 25.87
N ASN A 6 -17.00 2.79 25.00
CA ASN A 6 -17.21 2.43 23.60
C ASN A 6 -15.88 2.64 22.85
N THR A 7 -15.14 1.57 22.58
CA THR A 7 -13.95 1.60 21.74
C THR A 7 -14.39 1.78 20.29
N ASN A 8 -14.18 2.98 19.76
CA ASN A 8 -14.39 3.33 18.37
C ASN A 8 -13.61 2.36 17.47
N LYS A 9 -14.38 1.54 16.75
CA LYS A 9 -13.98 0.71 15.64
C LYS A 9 -13.42 1.64 14.57
N VAL A 10 -12.10 1.64 14.39
CA VAL A 10 -11.43 2.32 13.27
C VAL A 10 -11.94 1.65 12.00
N GLU A 11 -12.88 2.31 11.35
CA GLU A 11 -13.38 1.95 10.02
C GLU A 11 -12.22 2.17 9.05
N MET A 12 -11.50 1.09 8.74
CA MET A 12 -10.49 1.09 7.69
C MET A 12 -11.21 1.19 6.35
N ASP A 13 -11.17 2.38 5.77
CA ASP A 13 -11.62 2.66 4.41
C ASP A 13 -10.96 1.68 3.44
N LYS A 14 -11.73 0.68 2.99
CA LYS A 14 -11.38 -0.18 1.86
C LYS A 14 -11.39 0.67 0.59
N LYS A 15 -10.27 1.33 0.29
CA LYS A 15 -10.01 1.90 -1.04
C LYS A 15 -10.17 0.77 -2.06
N ALA A 16 -11.17 0.89 -2.91
CA ALA A 16 -11.36 -0.01 -4.05
C ALA A 16 -10.10 0.06 -4.94
N ALA A 17 -9.36 -1.04 -5.00
CA ALA A 17 -8.22 -1.19 -5.89
C ALA A 17 -8.69 -0.94 -7.33
N ALA A 18 -8.13 0.08 -7.97
CA ALA A 18 -8.40 0.36 -9.38
C ALA A 18 -7.90 -0.82 -10.21
N ALA A 19 -8.76 -1.41 -11.03
CA ALA A 19 -8.37 -2.51 -11.90
C ALA A 19 -7.49 -1.97 -13.04
N VAL A 20 -6.19 -2.25 -12.99
CA VAL A 20 -5.25 -1.94 -14.07
C VAL A 20 -5.18 -3.15 -15.00
N VAL A 21 -4.96 -2.95 -16.30
CA VAL A 21 -4.75 -4.05 -17.25
C VAL A 21 -3.26 -4.16 -17.51
N PHE A 22 -2.69 -5.33 -17.25
CA PHE A 22 -1.34 -5.66 -17.68
C PHE A 22 -1.41 -6.19 -19.11
N GLU A 23 -0.69 -5.55 -20.03
CA GLU A 23 -0.61 -5.96 -21.43
C GLU A 23 0.82 -6.35 -21.76
N ASN A 24 1.01 -7.61 -22.19
CA ASN A 24 2.29 -8.12 -22.66
C ASN A 24 2.06 -8.82 -24.01
N PRO A 25 2.93 -8.63 -25.02
CA PRO A 25 2.76 -9.27 -26.32
C PRO A 25 2.58 -10.79 -26.27
N GLU A 26 3.23 -11.45 -25.31
CA GLU A 26 3.15 -12.90 -25.12
C GLU A 26 1.92 -13.32 -24.31
N PHE A 27 1.49 -12.51 -23.33
CA PHE A 27 0.40 -12.87 -22.41
C PHE A 27 -0.96 -12.22 -22.70
N GLY A 28 -1.03 -11.30 -23.65
CA GLY A 28 -2.22 -10.50 -23.93
C GLY A 28 -2.62 -9.64 -22.73
N LYS A 29 -3.92 -9.52 -22.49
CA LYS A 29 -4.49 -8.68 -21.43
C LYS A 29 -4.82 -9.52 -20.19
N ILE A 30 -4.14 -9.23 -19.09
CA ILE A 30 -4.38 -9.83 -17.77
C ILE A 30 -5.00 -8.78 -16.86
N ARG A 31 -6.09 -9.14 -16.17
CA ARG A 31 -6.69 -8.27 -15.15
C ARG A 31 -5.76 -8.16 -13.96
N THR A 32 -5.48 -6.93 -13.51
CA THR A 32 -4.69 -6.68 -12.31
C THR A 32 -5.43 -5.80 -11.32
N LEU A 33 -5.12 -5.97 -10.04
CA LEU A 33 -5.49 -5.07 -8.95
C LEU A 33 -4.22 -4.52 -8.33
N THR A 34 -4.30 -3.38 -7.66
CA THR A 34 -3.20 -2.84 -6.87
C THR A 34 -3.43 -3.18 -5.40
N ASP A 35 -2.41 -3.70 -4.72
CA ASP A 35 -2.47 -3.95 -3.28
C ASP A 35 -2.32 -2.65 -2.46
N GLU A 36 -2.29 -2.78 -1.13
CA GLU A 36 -2.12 -1.64 -0.22
C GLU A 36 -0.75 -0.97 -0.30
N ASN A 37 0.27 -1.68 -0.81
CA ASN A 37 1.63 -1.20 -0.97
C ASN A 37 1.88 -0.56 -2.35
N GLY A 38 0.91 -0.63 -3.26
CA GLY A 38 1.07 -0.16 -4.63
C GLY A 38 1.54 -1.23 -5.61
N GLU A 39 1.70 -2.47 -5.16
CA GLU A 39 2.19 -3.59 -5.95
C GLU A 39 1.08 -4.26 -6.76
N PRO A 40 1.38 -4.78 -7.97
CA PRO A 40 0.39 -5.42 -8.80
C PRO A 40 0.03 -6.83 -8.32
N LEU A 41 -1.27 -7.12 -8.29
CA LEU A 41 -1.86 -8.43 -8.09
C LEU A 41 -2.50 -8.90 -9.39
N PHE A 42 -2.10 -10.05 -9.90
CA PHE A 42 -2.53 -10.60 -11.19
C PHE A 42 -3.68 -11.59 -11.03
N CYS A 43 -4.71 -11.50 -11.86
CA CYS A 43 -5.82 -12.45 -11.82
C CYS A 43 -5.33 -13.85 -12.21
N ALA A 44 -5.30 -14.77 -11.25
CA ALA A 44 -4.75 -16.10 -11.45
C ALA A 44 -5.48 -16.90 -12.53
N LYS A 45 -6.78 -16.63 -12.72
CA LYS A 45 -7.56 -17.27 -13.78
C LYS A 45 -7.02 -16.88 -15.16
N ASP A 46 -6.85 -15.58 -15.41
CA ASP A 46 -6.39 -15.08 -16.71
C ASP A 46 -4.99 -15.58 -17.03
N VAL A 47 -4.09 -15.47 -16.05
CA VAL A 47 -2.71 -15.99 -16.15
C VAL A 47 -2.72 -17.47 -16.48
N CYS A 48 -3.55 -18.26 -15.79
CA CYS A 48 -3.62 -19.70 -16.01
C CYS A 48 -4.19 -20.05 -17.38
N ASP A 49 -5.21 -19.33 -17.85
CA ASP A 49 -5.81 -19.54 -19.16
C ASP A 49 -4.79 -19.28 -20.27
N VAL A 50 -4.04 -18.18 -20.16
CA VAL A 50 -2.96 -17.81 -21.09
C VAL A 50 -1.82 -18.84 -21.08
N LEU A 51 -1.45 -19.35 -19.90
CA LEU A 51 -0.38 -20.34 -19.75
C LEU A 51 -0.80 -21.77 -20.05
N GLY A 52 -2.07 -22.00 -20.43
CA GLY A 52 -2.60 -23.31 -20.82
C GLY A 52 -2.90 -24.26 -19.65
N TYR A 53 -3.04 -23.76 -18.43
CA TYR A 53 -3.41 -24.58 -17.28
C TYR A 53 -4.89 -24.95 -17.30
N LYS A 54 -5.19 -26.26 -17.31
CA LYS A 54 -6.58 -26.76 -17.32
C LYS A 54 -7.42 -26.30 -16.13
N LYS A 55 -6.82 -26.16 -14.95
CA LYS A 55 -7.51 -25.77 -13.70
C LYS A 55 -6.66 -24.75 -12.95
N SER A 56 -7.03 -23.48 -13.01
CA SER A 56 -6.28 -22.38 -12.38
C SER A 56 -6.09 -22.60 -10.88
N ARG A 57 -7.13 -23.07 -10.16
CA ARG A 57 -7.04 -23.34 -8.72
C ARG A 57 -5.99 -24.41 -8.37
N ASN A 58 -5.87 -25.45 -9.19
CA ASN A 58 -4.89 -26.50 -8.95
C ASN A 58 -3.48 -26.00 -9.22
N ALA A 59 -3.29 -25.24 -10.32
CA ALA A 59 -2.01 -24.65 -10.66
C ALA A 59 -1.52 -23.70 -9.55
N VAL A 60 -2.39 -22.82 -9.05
CA VAL A 60 -2.07 -21.94 -7.92
C VAL A 60 -1.70 -22.76 -6.68
N ASN A 61 -2.52 -23.72 -6.27
CA ASN A 61 -2.24 -24.51 -5.07
C ASN A 61 -0.94 -25.33 -5.14
N GLN A 62 -0.52 -25.74 -6.35
CA GLN A 62 0.66 -26.56 -6.55
C GLN A 62 1.94 -25.75 -6.72
N LEU A 63 1.86 -24.59 -7.38
CA LEU A 63 3.04 -23.85 -7.84
C LEU A 63 3.27 -22.55 -7.07
N VAL A 64 2.21 -21.95 -6.50
CA VAL A 64 2.28 -20.65 -5.85
C VAL A 64 2.36 -20.82 -4.35
N ASN A 65 3.24 -20.06 -3.70
CA ASN A 65 3.27 -20.00 -2.24
C ASN A 65 1.92 -19.49 -1.71
N PRO A 66 1.32 -20.10 -0.67
CA PRO A 66 0.08 -19.60 -0.09
C PRO A 66 0.09 -18.11 0.30
N LEU A 67 1.26 -17.55 0.65
CA LEU A 67 1.40 -16.12 0.95
C LEU A 67 1.31 -15.22 -0.29
N ASP A 68 1.60 -15.78 -1.46
CA ASP A 68 1.56 -15.09 -2.76
C ASP A 68 0.19 -15.22 -3.45
N ALA A 69 -0.81 -15.82 -2.80
CA ALA A 69 -2.14 -16.04 -3.35
C ALA A 69 -3.24 -15.49 -2.43
N LEU A 70 -4.03 -14.55 -2.94
CA LEU A 70 -5.09 -13.88 -2.18
C LEU A 70 -6.45 -14.03 -2.86
N LYS A 71 -7.49 -14.25 -2.06
CA LYS A 71 -8.88 -14.21 -2.55
C LYS A 71 -9.40 -12.79 -2.46
N GLN A 72 -9.81 -12.24 -3.59
CA GLN A 72 -10.40 -10.91 -3.68
C GLN A 72 -11.76 -10.98 -4.38
N GLY A 73 -12.71 -10.22 -3.84
CA GLY A 73 -14.00 -10.04 -4.48
C GLY A 73 -13.85 -9.12 -5.69
N ALA A 74 -14.23 -9.61 -6.87
CA ALA A 74 -14.14 -8.85 -8.11
C ALA A 74 -15.45 -8.92 -8.89
N TRP A 75 -15.78 -7.83 -9.60
CA TRP A 75 -16.86 -7.84 -10.57
C TRP A 75 -16.40 -8.56 -11.84
N VAL A 76 -17.01 -9.71 -12.11
CA VAL A 76 -16.69 -10.56 -13.26
C VAL A 76 -17.79 -10.42 -14.29
N VAL A 77 -17.42 -10.24 -15.56
CA VAL A 77 -18.36 -10.28 -16.68
C VAL A 77 -18.82 -11.72 -16.85
N THR A 78 -20.12 -11.95 -16.75
CA THR A 78 -20.78 -13.27 -16.82
C THR A 78 -21.58 -13.46 -18.10
N GLY A 79 -21.72 -12.41 -18.90
CA GLY A 79 -22.43 -12.41 -20.16
C GLY A 79 -22.64 -10.99 -20.68
N ILE A 80 -23.36 -10.88 -21.77
CA ILE A 80 -23.77 -9.59 -22.36
C ILE A 80 -25.28 -9.49 -22.18
N LYS A 81 -25.75 -8.36 -21.66
CA LYS A 81 -27.18 -8.08 -21.51
C LYS A 81 -27.82 -7.82 -22.87
N LYS A 82 -29.15 -7.83 -22.93
CA LYS A 82 -29.90 -7.56 -24.17
C LYS A 82 -29.64 -6.16 -24.77
N ASP A 83 -29.16 -5.22 -23.94
CA ASP A 83 -28.81 -3.86 -24.34
C ASP A 83 -27.35 -3.70 -24.82
N GLY A 84 -26.60 -4.81 -24.92
CA GLY A 84 -25.18 -4.80 -25.34
C GLY A 84 -24.19 -4.47 -24.22
N THR A 85 -24.65 -4.19 -23.00
CA THR A 85 -23.77 -3.92 -21.85
C THR A 85 -23.33 -5.19 -21.14
N ASP A 86 -22.17 -5.14 -20.47
CA ASP A 86 -21.67 -6.28 -19.68
C ASP A 86 -22.61 -6.63 -18.51
N ALA A 87 -23.04 -7.89 -18.45
CA ALA A 87 -23.67 -8.46 -17.27
C ALA A 87 -22.60 -8.86 -16.26
N LYS A 88 -22.41 -8.04 -15.22
CA LYS A 88 -21.39 -8.29 -14.19
C LYS A 88 -22.00 -8.94 -12.95
N ARG A 89 -21.27 -9.89 -12.35
CA ARG A 89 -21.58 -10.46 -11.03
C ARG A 89 -20.37 -10.34 -10.11
N PHE A 90 -20.61 -10.08 -8.84
CA PHE A 90 -19.55 -10.06 -7.85
C PHE A 90 -19.18 -11.49 -7.46
N GLN A 91 -17.91 -11.87 -7.63
CA GLN A 91 -17.42 -13.20 -7.34
C GLN A 91 -16.04 -13.17 -6.67
N GLN A 92 -15.80 -14.14 -5.79
CA GLN A 92 -14.48 -14.39 -5.21
C GLN A 92 -13.54 -14.99 -6.26
N MET A 93 -12.49 -14.24 -6.59
CA MET A 93 -11.46 -14.60 -7.53
C MET A 93 -10.12 -14.74 -6.80
N ILE A 94 -9.23 -15.55 -7.35
CA ILE A 94 -7.85 -15.66 -6.83
C ILE A 94 -6.98 -14.69 -7.61
N TYR A 95 -6.26 -13.86 -6.89
CA TYR A 95 -5.18 -13.03 -7.41
C TYR A 95 -3.85 -13.50 -6.83
N VAL A 96 -2.79 -13.36 -7.60
CA VAL A 96 -1.43 -13.71 -7.19
C VAL A 96 -0.53 -12.49 -7.21
N SER A 97 0.42 -12.41 -6.28
CA SER A 97 1.50 -11.43 -6.31
C SER A 97 2.38 -11.62 -7.55
N GLU A 98 3.30 -10.69 -7.80
CA GLU A 98 4.28 -10.84 -8.88
C GLU A 98 5.14 -12.11 -8.71
N SER A 99 5.53 -12.45 -7.47
CA SER A 99 6.19 -13.72 -7.13
C SER A 99 5.35 -14.92 -7.56
N GLY A 100 4.06 -14.93 -7.21
CA GLY A 100 3.14 -15.99 -7.62
C GLY A 100 2.90 -16.06 -9.13
N PHE A 101 2.87 -14.92 -9.81
CA PHE A 101 2.83 -14.86 -11.26
C PHE A 101 4.04 -15.55 -11.89
N TYR A 102 5.25 -15.21 -11.46
CA TYR A 102 6.46 -15.86 -11.97
C TYR A 102 6.50 -17.36 -11.66
N ALA A 103 6.02 -17.80 -10.49
CA ALA A 103 5.92 -19.22 -10.17
C ALA A 103 5.04 -19.98 -11.18
N LEU A 104 3.90 -19.40 -11.59
CA LEU A 104 3.04 -19.97 -12.63
C LEU A 104 3.73 -19.98 -14.00
N VAL A 105 4.40 -18.91 -14.39
CA VAL A 105 5.10 -18.83 -15.67
C VAL A 105 6.24 -19.86 -15.74
N LEU A 106 7.03 -19.97 -14.67
CA LEU A 106 8.14 -20.90 -14.57
C LEU A 106 7.67 -22.35 -14.66
N GLY A 107 6.54 -22.67 -14.01
CA GLY A 107 5.92 -23.99 -14.04
C GLY A 107 5.25 -24.37 -15.36
N SER A 108 5.00 -23.43 -16.28
CA SER A 108 4.32 -23.73 -17.54
C SER A 108 5.28 -24.26 -18.60
N LYS A 109 4.80 -25.18 -19.43
CA LYS A 109 5.53 -25.76 -20.58
C LYS A 109 5.06 -25.19 -21.92
N LEU A 110 4.12 -24.25 -21.92
CA LEU A 110 3.60 -23.64 -23.14
C LEU A 110 4.70 -22.82 -23.82
N SER A 111 4.70 -22.77 -25.16
CA SER A 111 5.69 -22.03 -25.95
C SER A 111 5.80 -20.56 -25.52
N THR A 112 4.67 -19.91 -25.26
CA THR A 112 4.59 -18.55 -24.70
C THR A 112 5.38 -18.40 -23.40
N ALA A 113 5.18 -19.32 -22.46
CA ALA A 113 5.89 -19.32 -21.17
C ALA A 113 7.39 -19.59 -21.36
N VAL A 114 7.75 -20.47 -22.31
CA VAL A 114 9.15 -20.78 -22.64
C VAL A 114 9.85 -19.58 -23.26
N LYS A 115 9.21 -18.85 -24.18
CA LYS A 115 9.76 -17.61 -24.75
C LYS A 115 10.04 -16.57 -23.68
N PHE A 116 9.06 -16.32 -22.80
CA PHE A 116 9.24 -15.38 -21.70
C PHE A 116 10.36 -15.83 -20.76
N LYS A 117 10.41 -17.12 -20.40
CA LYS A 117 11.50 -17.70 -19.60
C LYS A 117 12.87 -17.51 -20.24
N ASN A 118 12.98 -17.76 -21.55
CA ASN A 118 14.23 -17.63 -22.27
C ASN A 118 14.67 -16.16 -22.32
N TRP A 119 13.76 -15.24 -22.61
CA TRP A 119 14.04 -13.80 -22.57
C TRP A 119 14.52 -13.35 -21.18
N VAL A 120 13.82 -13.75 -20.11
CA VAL A 120 14.23 -13.42 -18.75
C VAL A 120 15.60 -14.00 -18.41
N THR A 121 15.87 -15.26 -18.77
CA THR A 121 17.11 -15.95 -18.37
C THR A 121 18.32 -15.66 -19.26
N ALA A 122 18.11 -15.33 -20.54
CA ALA A 122 19.18 -15.01 -21.48
C ALA A 122 19.51 -13.52 -21.53
N ASP A 123 18.52 -12.64 -21.35
CA ASP A 123 18.70 -11.20 -21.53
C ASP A 123 18.59 -10.45 -20.20
N VAL A 124 17.44 -10.56 -19.52
CA VAL A 124 17.13 -9.72 -18.36
C VAL A 124 18.05 -10.01 -17.17
N LEU A 125 18.09 -11.27 -16.70
CA LEU A 125 18.88 -11.64 -15.53
C LEU A 125 20.40 -11.45 -15.76
N PRO A 126 20.98 -11.79 -16.92
CA PRO A 126 22.38 -11.51 -17.19
C PRO A 126 22.71 -10.01 -17.20
N GLN A 127 21.83 -9.16 -17.74
CA GLN A 127 22.01 -7.71 -17.68
C GLN A 127 22.00 -7.20 -16.25
N ILE A 128 21.01 -7.59 -15.45
CA ILE A 128 20.92 -7.21 -14.03
C ILE A 128 22.16 -7.70 -13.27
N ARG A 129 22.59 -8.94 -13.46
CA ARG A 129 23.78 -9.50 -12.80
C ARG A 129 25.06 -8.73 -13.14
N LYS A 130 25.20 -8.27 -14.40
CA LYS A 130 26.42 -7.59 -14.88
C LYS A 130 26.44 -6.10 -14.53
N THR A 131 25.29 -5.43 -14.62
CA THR A 131 25.20 -3.96 -14.58
C THR A 131 24.49 -3.43 -13.34
N GLY A 132 23.83 -4.30 -12.57
CA GLY A 132 22.96 -3.91 -11.45
C GLY A 132 21.57 -3.45 -11.86
N GLY A 133 21.26 -3.41 -13.17
CA GLY A 133 19.94 -2.97 -13.67
C GLY A 133 19.57 -3.61 -15.01
N TYR A 134 18.36 -3.32 -15.47
CA TYR A 134 17.88 -3.70 -16.80
C TYR A 134 17.51 -2.43 -17.57
N ILE A 135 18.06 -2.28 -18.78
CA ILE A 135 17.71 -1.20 -19.70
C ILE A 135 17.10 -1.88 -20.92
N PRO A 136 15.81 -1.64 -21.24
CA PRO A 136 15.20 -2.21 -22.42
C PRO A 136 15.86 -1.62 -23.68
N VAL A 137 16.60 -2.45 -24.40
CA VAL A 137 17.24 -2.11 -25.68
C VAL A 137 16.36 -2.65 -26.81
N GLN A 138 16.00 -1.83 -27.78
CA GLN A 138 15.32 -2.32 -28.97
C GLN A 138 16.34 -2.93 -29.94
N GLN A 139 16.00 -4.05 -30.58
CA GLN A 139 16.89 -4.67 -31.58
C GLN A 139 17.15 -3.70 -32.73
N GLY A 140 18.41 -3.25 -32.86
CA GLY A 140 18.85 -2.31 -33.90
C GLY A 140 19.12 -0.89 -33.40
N GLU A 141 18.85 -0.57 -32.13
CA GLU A 141 19.28 0.70 -31.53
C GLU A 141 20.80 0.76 -31.38
N SER A 142 21.36 1.94 -31.68
CA SER A 142 22.76 2.24 -31.37
C SER A 142 22.97 2.32 -29.84
N ASP A 143 24.19 2.08 -29.38
CA ASP A 143 24.58 2.30 -27.98
C ASP A 143 24.22 3.73 -27.53
N GLU A 144 24.31 4.71 -28.42
CA GLU A 144 23.94 6.11 -28.13
C GLU A 144 22.44 6.32 -27.90
N GLU A 145 21.59 5.63 -28.66
CA GLU A 145 20.13 5.70 -28.52
C GLU A 145 19.70 5.01 -27.23
N THR A 146 20.33 3.87 -26.93
CA THR A 146 20.14 3.14 -25.67
C THR A 146 20.49 4.01 -24.47
N ILE A 147 21.63 4.72 -24.52
CA ILE A 147 22.05 5.63 -23.45
C ILE A 147 21.07 6.79 -23.30
N ARG A 148 20.61 7.38 -24.41
CA ARG A 148 19.63 8.47 -24.37
C ARG A 148 18.32 8.03 -23.72
N HIS A 149 17.81 6.85 -24.09
CA HIS A 149 16.60 6.31 -23.49
C HIS A 149 16.78 6.02 -21.99
N ALA A 150 17.93 5.46 -21.62
CA ALA A 150 18.28 5.26 -20.21
C ALA A 150 18.34 6.59 -19.43
N GLU A 151 18.92 7.64 -20.02
CA GLU A 151 18.93 8.98 -19.45
C GLU A 151 17.52 9.55 -19.28
N GLU A 152 16.63 9.35 -20.25
CA GLU A 152 15.25 9.82 -20.17
C GLU A 152 14.48 9.14 -19.03
N ILE A 153 14.60 7.81 -18.91
CA ILE A 153 14.00 7.04 -17.80
C ILE A 153 14.57 7.53 -16.46
N LEU A 154 15.90 7.73 -16.38
CA LEU A 154 16.55 8.21 -15.18
C LEU A 154 16.05 9.62 -14.79
N ARG A 155 15.97 10.56 -15.75
CA ARG A 155 15.48 11.92 -15.51
C ARG A 155 14.02 11.93 -15.07
N ALA A 156 13.17 11.12 -15.70
CA ALA A 156 11.76 10.98 -15.32
C ALA A 156 11.63 10.48 -13.87
N THR A 157 12.40 9.43 -13.53
CA THR A 157 12.43 8.85 -12.18
C THR A 157 12.92 9.85 -11.13
N LEU A 158 14.00 10.59 -11.42
CA LEU A 158 14.54 11.62 -10.53
C LEU A 158 13.51 12.72 -10.28
N LYS A 159 12.85 13.22 -11.33
CA LYS A 159 11.81 14.25 -11.21
C LYS A 159 10.63 13.80 -10.35
N GLU A 160 10.23 12.54 -10.46
CA GLU A 160 9.18 11.99 -9.61
C GLU A 160 9.61 11.90 -8.14
N LYS A 161 10.85 11.44 -7.88
CA LYS A 161 11.43 11.41 -6.53
C LYS A 161 11.55 12.80 -5.92
N GLU A 162 11.95 13.81 -6.69
CA GLU A 162 11.99 15.21 -6.24
C GLU A 162 10.60 15.73 -5.86
N ASN A 163 9.58 15.43 -6.66
CA ASN A 163 8.20 15.81 -6.34
C ASN A 163 7.70 15.14 -5.06
N LEU A 164 8.03 13.86 -4.85
CA LEU A 164 7.71 13.14 -3.61
C LEU A 164 8.42 13.75 -2.41
N LEU A 165 9.72 14.05 -2.53
CA LEU A 165 10.49 14.71 -1.48
C LEU A 165 9.93 16.09 -1.14
N LYS A 166 9.51 16.86 -2.14
CA LYS A 166 8.87 18.16 -1.93
C LYS A 166 7.54 18.03 -1.17
N LYS A 167 6.71 17.05 -1.52
CA LYS A 167 5.46 16.75 -0.80
C LYS A 167 5.73 16.35 0.65
N GLN A 168 6.71 15.46 0.88
CA GLN A 168 7.09 15.05 2.23
C GLN A 168 7.62 16.22 3.07
N ARG A 169 8.44 17.10 2.48
CA ARG A 169 8.93 18.32 3.16
C ARG A 169 7.78 19.23 3.60
N LEU A 170 6.80 19.46 2.72
CA LEU A 170 5.60 20.24 3.05
C LEU A 170 4.79 19.60 4.18
N GLN A 171 4.62 18.28 4.18
CA GLN A 171 3.94 17.58 5.28
C GLN A 171 4.69 17.72 6.60
N ILE A 172 6.01 17.58 6.60
CA ILE A 172 6.84 17.76 7.80
C ILE A 172 6.72 19.20 8.31
N GLU A 173 6.73 20.19 7.43
CA GLU A 173 6.60 21.60 7.81
C GLU A 173 5.23 21.89 8.44
N GLN A 174 4.15 21.35 7.87
CA GLN A 174 2.81 21.42 8.46
C GLN A 174 2.74 20.75 9.83
N GLN A 175 3.31 19.55 9.97
CA GLN A 175 3.36 18.84 11.25
C GLN A 175 4.14 19.62 12.30
N LYS A 176 5.29 20.21 11.95
CA LYS A 176 6.07 21.04 12.87
C LYS A 176 5.30 22.25 13.36
N LYS A 177 4.53 22.91 12.47
CA LYS A 177 3.68 24.03 12.85
C LYS A 177 2.61 23.59 13.86
N LEU A 178 1.94 22.47 13.59
CA LEU A 178 0.92 21.93 14.49
C LEU A 178 1.51 21.55 15.85
N ILE A 179 2.69 20.94 15.89
CA ILE A 179 3.42 20.64 17.14
C ILE A 179 3.73 21.93 17.90
N GLY A 180 4.21 22.98 17.22
CA GLY A 180 4.46 24.27 17.87
C GLY A 180 3.20 24.90 18.47
N GLU A 181 2.06 24.82 17.77
CA GLU A 181 0.77 25.25 18.31
C GLU A 181 0.36 24.43 19.55
N GLN A 182 0.54 23.11 19.50
CA GLN A 182 0.29 22.21 20.64
C GLN A 182 1.19 22.55 21.84
N ASP A 183 2.48 22.81 21.63
CA ASP A 183 3.42 23.18 22.69
C ASP A 183 3.03 24.50 23.38
N THR A 184 2.55 25.49 22.61
CA THR A 184 2.07 26.74 23.19
C THR A 184 0.83 26.54 24.07
N GLU A 185 -0.08 25.65 23.65
CA GLU A 185 -1.27 25.34 24.44
C GLU A 185 -0.92 24.54 25.70
N ILE A 186 0.03 23.59 25.61
CA ILE A 186 0.55 22.87 26.77
C ILE A 186 1.13 23.83 27.80
N ARG A 187 1.95 24.82 27.36
CA ARG A 187 2.50 25.83 28.27
C ARG A 187 1.39 26.64 28.94
N ARG A 188 0.40 27.10 28.18
CA ARG A 188 -0.75 27.84 28.72
C ARG A 188 -1.53 27.02 29.75
N LEU A 189 -1.78 25.74 29.46
CA LEU A 189 -2.48 24.85 30.38
C LEU A 189 -1.67 24.61 31.66
N ASN A 190 -0.36 24.45 31.56
CA ASN A 190 0.51 24.33 32.74
C ASN A 190 0.45 25.58 33.61
N ASP A 191 0.51 26.79 33.03
CA ASP A 191 0.38 28.04 33.79
C ASP A 191 -0.96 28.11 34.55
N VAL A 192 -2.06 27.68 33.91
CA VAL A 192 -3.39 27.61 34.55
C VAL A 192 -3.41 26.59 35.69
N VAL A 193 -2.77 25.44 35.52
CA VAL A 193 -2.67 24.41 36.56
C VAL A 193 -1.87 24.94 37.75
N ASP A 194 -0.74 25.58 37.52
CA ASP A 194 0.10 26.17 38.57
C ASP A 194 -0.69 27.20 39.40
N GLU A 195 -1.44 28.09 38.73
CA GLU A 195 -2.32 29.04 39.43
C GLU A 195 -3.42 28.35 40.26
N GLN A 196 -4.00 27.26 39.75
CA GLN A 196 -5.01 26.50 40.49
C GLN A 196 -4.41 25.81 41.71
N VAL A 197 -3.22 25.22 41.59
CA VAL A 197 -2.50 24.59 42.70
C VAL A 197 -2.22 25.59 43.81
N VAL A 198 -1.74 26.79 43.47
CA VAL A 198 -1.50 27.87 44.44
C VAL A 198 -2.79 28.29 45.15
N ARG A 199 -3.91 28.42 44.42
CA ARG A 199 -5.22 28.75 45.00
C ARG A 199 -5.71 27.66 45.96
N ILE A 200 -5.58 26.40 45.58
CA ILE A 200 -5.98 25.26 46.41
C ILE A 200 -5.14 25.20 47.69
N ALA A 201 -3.83 25.41 47.61
CA ALA A 201 -2.95 25.43 48.77
C ALA A 201 -3.35 26.53 49.78
N LYS A 202 -3.56 27.77 49.30
CA LYS A 202 -4.03 28.88 50.15
C LYS A 202 -5.37 28.58 50.82
N ASN A 203 -6.31 27.98 50.08
CA ASN A 203 -7.61 27.61 50.64
C ASN A 203 -7.46 26.52 51.72
N GLY A 204 -6.57 25.54 51.51
CA GLY A 204 -6.25 24.52 52.50
C GLY A 204 -5.68 25.10 53.79
N ASP A 205 -4.71 26.01 53.70
CA ASP A 205 -4.12 26.69 54.87
C ASP A 205 -5.16 27.48 55.66
N ASN A 206 -6.06 28.18 54.96
CA ASN A 206 -7.16 28.91 55.61
C ASN A 206 -8.12 27.97 56.35
N ILE A 207 -8.43 26.80 55.79
CA ILE A 207 -9.29 25.79 56.45
C ILE A 207 -8.62 25.30 57.74
N ILE A 208 -7.32 24.95 57.70
CA ILE A 208 -6.57 24.49 58.87
C ILE A 208 -6.55 25.57 59.97
N GLN A 209 -6.36 26.84 59.60
CA GLN A 209 -6.39 27.95 60.55
C GLN A 209 -7.76 28.09 61.23
N LEU A 210 -8.86 27.97 60.48
CA LEU A 210 -10.21 28.01 61.02
C LEU A 210 -10.49 26.84 61.96
N GLU A 211 -10.07 25.61 61.59
CA GLU A 211 -10.21 24.43 62.45
C GLU A 211 -9.47 24.60 63.78
N ASN A 212 -8.24 25.11 63.77
CA ASN A 212 -7.47 25.38 64.98
C ASN A 212 -8.12 26.44 65.88
N GLN A 213 -8.70 27.49 65.29
CA GLN A 213 -9.43 28.51 66.05
C GLN A 213 -10.67 27.93 66.74
N VAL A 214 -11.43 27.10 66.04
CA VAL A 214 -12.62 26.44 66.60
C VAL A 214 -12.24 25.42 67.68
N GLY A 215 -11.16 24.64 67.48
CA GLY A 215 -10.66 23.68 68.46
C GLY A 215 -10.20 24.33 69.78
N ASN A 216 -9.64 25.53 69.72
CA ASN A 216 -9.22 26.29 70.92
C ASN A 216 -10.38 27.00 71.64
N LEU A 217 -11.58 27.03 71.06
CA LEU A 217 -12.79 27.65 71.63
C LEU A 217 -13.75 26.64 72.25
N LEU A 218 -13.48 25.35 72.10
CA LEU A 218 -14.25 24.26 72.73
C LEU A 218 -13.46 23.75 73.96
N PRO A 219 -14.07 23.75 75.17
CA PRO A 219 -13.41 23.35 76.41
C PRO A 219 -13.17 21.84 76.53
#